data_AF-A0A7W7Z1R9-F1
#
_entry.id   AF-A0A7W7Z1R9-F1
#
_cell.length_a   1.000
_cell.length_b   1.000
_cell.length_c   1.000
_cell.angle_alpha   90.00
_cell.angle_beta   90.00
_cell.angle_gamma   90.00
#
_symmetry.space_group_name_H-M   'P 1'
#
loop_
_entity.id
_entity.type
_entity.pdbx_description
1 polymer ?
#
loop_
_entity_poly.entity_id
_entity_poly.type
_entity_poly.pdbx_seq_one_letter_code
_entity_poly.pdbx_strand_id
1 'polypeptide(L)'
;MEILDGWLSSKTESRLRISHLLILNRVVLEGINKFAGTFRSTPIKIGGSAHVPPDPTQVPIFVEDFCEYINSNRDRSAIHLAAYALWRLNWIHPFADGNGRTARIVSYMLLCQGLGYRIPGSRTIPEQISENKGPYYRALESADRAFVGGAIDVSEMEALLEEKLATQLLQIHNAAKSYTNDEPRKKAAPSSPDKLPRRSAIVSDVEYLRPDGPYAPVYVIQLPESALTSKPTASPQKTWVERNSALITAAATVMSALIAAFVTWLATKK
;
A
#
# COMPACT_ATOMS: atom_id res chain seq x y z
N MET A 1 -5.02 15.29 6.26
CA MET A 1 -6.43 14.99 6.58
C MET A 1 -7.33 15.73 5.60
N GLU A 2 -7.21 17.06 5.51
CA GLU A 2 -7.91 17.90 4.53
C GLU A 2 -7.72 17.47 3.06
N ILE A 3 -6.52 16.99 2.69
CA ILE A 3 -6.23 16.46 1.34
C ILE A 3 -7.10 15.25 0.99
N LEU A 4 -7.32 14.32 1.93
CA LEU A 4 -8.13 13.11 1.68
C LEU A 4 -9.61 13.47 1.57
N ASP A 5 -10.10 14.36 2.44
CA ASP A 5 -11.49 14.79 2.45
C ASP A 5 -11.84 15.61 1.19
N GLY A 6 -10.91 16.45 0.70
CA GLY A 6 -11.02 17.11 -0.60
C GLY A 6 -11.03 16.13 -1.78
N TRP A 7 -10.27 15.04 -1.67
CA TRP A 7 -10.22 14.00 -2.70
C TRP A 7 -11.50 13.16 -2.76
N LEU A 8 -12.08 12.83 -1.60
CA LEU A 8 -13.33 12.08 -1.48
C LEU A 8 -14.58 12.90 -1.82
N SER A 9 -14.55 14.22 -1.64
CA SER A 9 -15.71 15.12 -1.84
C SER A 9 -15.91 15.59 -3.28
N SER A 10 -14.90 15.48 -4.15
CA SER A 10 -15.02 15.92 -5.54
C SER A 10 -15.87 14.94 -6.37
N LYS A 11 -17.11 15.35 -6.68
CA LYS A 11 -18.09 14.54 -7.43
C LYS A 11 -17.83 14.40 -8.93
N THR A 12 -16.83 15.11 -9.50
CA THR A 12 -16.66 15.16 -10.96
C THR A 12 -15.36 14.58 -11.50
N GLU A 13 -14.16 14.73 -10.90
CA GLU A 13 -12.94 14.16 -11.51
C GLU A 13 -11.80 13.88 -10.51
N SER A 14 -11.87 12.75 -9.79
CA SER A 14 -10.76 12.27 -8.95
C SER A 14 -9.76 11.42 -9.75
N ARG A 15 -9.26 11.96 -10.87
CA ARG A 15 -8.13 11.37 -11.60
C ARG A 15 -6.85 11.52 -10.75
N LEU A 16 -6.06 10.46 -10.67
CA LEU A 16 -4.74 10.51 -10.05
C LEU A 16 -3.80 11.24 -11.02
N ARG A 17 -3.06 12.23 -10.50
CA ARG A 17 -2.13 13.06 -11.27
C ARG A 17 -0.77 13.06 -10.58
N ILE A 18 0.28 13.32 -11.36
CA ILE A 18 1.66 13.47 -10.87
C ILE A 18 1.72 14.48 -9.71
N SER A 19 1.03 15.61 -9.84
CA SER A 19 1.01 16.65 -8.80
C SER A 19 0.52 16.16 -7.45
N HIS A 20 -0.46 15.23 -7.42
CA HIS A 20 -0.91 14.63 -6.16
C HIS A 20 0.23 13.85 -5.48
N LEU A 21 1.04 13.11 -6.24
CA LEU A 21 2.18 12.36 -5.71
C LEU A 21 3.27 13.29 -5.17
N LEU A 22 3.58 14.37 -5.90
CA LEU A 22 4.57 15.37 -5.47
C LEU A 22 4.12 16.07 -4.18
N ILE A 23 2.84 16.46 -4.09
CA ILE A 23 2.26 17.08 -2.89
C ILE A 23 2.31 16.11 -1.71
N LEU A 24 1.90 14.85 -1.90
CA LEU A 24 1.94 13.85 -0.83
C LEU A 24 3.35 13.60 -0.33
N ASN A 25 4.33 13.45 -1.23
CA ASN A 25 5.73 13.30 -0.82
C ASN A 25 6.24 14.54 -0.07
N ARG A 26 5.84 15.75 -0.51
CA ARG A 26 6.17 16.99 0.19
C ARG A 26 5.66 17.00 1.62
N VAL A 27 4.40 16.66 1.83
CA VAL A 27 3.77 16.58 3.15
C VAL A 27 4.44 15.50 4.02
N VAL A 28 4.76 14.34 3.44
CA VAL A 28 5.43 13.23 4.13
C VAL A 28 6.82 13.59 4.66
N LEU A 29 7.52 14.51 3.99
CA LEU A 29 8.91 14.89 4.29
C LEU A 29 9.04 16.32 4.82
N GLU A 30 7.93 16.97 5.15
CA GLU A 30 7.92 18.34 5.66
C GLU A 30 8.82 18.46 6.91
N GLY A 31 9.72 19.45 6.89
CA GLY A 31 10.70 19.67 7.96
C GLY A 31 11.82 18.61 8.06
N ILE A 32 11.87 17.62 7.17
CA ILE A 32 12.87 16.54 7.18
C ILE A 32 13.84 16.66 6.00
N ASN A 33 13.33 16.89 4.78
CA ASN A 33 14.14 16.87 3.56
C ASN A 33 13.85 18.10 2.67
N LYS A 34 14.91 18.77 2.20
CA LYS A 34 14.81 19.95 1.33
C LYS A 34 14.33 19.62 -0.09
N PHE A 35 14.49 18.38 -0.54
CA PHE A 35 14.08 17.92 -1.88
C PHE A 35 12.67 17.31 -1.90
N ALA A 36 11.88 17.55 -0.84
CA ALA A 36 10.54 17.01 -0.68
C ALA A 36 9.58 17.44 -1.82
N GLY A 37 8.93 16.47 -2.44
CA GLY A 37 8.01 16.68 -3.56
C GLY A 37 8.70 16.97 -4.90
N THR A 38 9.93 16.50 -5.07
CA THR A 38 10.64 16.52 -6.37
C THR A 38 11.15 15.12 -6.70
N PHE A 39 11.10 14.73 -7.97
CA PHE A 39 11.68 13.46 -8.39
C PHE A 39 13.18 13.43 -8.18
N ARG A 40 13.73 12.24 -7.92
CA ARG A 40 15.17 12.06 -7.81
C ARG A 40 15.86 12.35 -9.14
N SER A 41 17.06 12.93 -9.07
CA SER A 41 17.93 13.19 -10.21
C SER A 41 19.10 12.20 -10.32
N THR A 42 19.25 11.31 -9.34
CA THR A 42 20.37 10.37 -9.25
C THR A 42 19.91 8.91 -9.14
N PRO A 43 20.69 7.95 -9.66
CA PRO A 43 20.42 6.53 -9.45
C PRO A 43 20.47 6.17 -7.96
N ILE A 44 19.66 5.19 -7.56
CA ILE A 44 19.57 4.73 -6.17
C ILE A 44 19.52 3.21 -6.12
N LYS A 45 19.95 2.65 -4.99
CA LYS A 45 19.75 1.25 -4.64
C LYS A 45 18.84 1.15 -3.42
N ILE A 46 17.98 0.15 -3.40
CA ILE A 46 17.12 -0.14 -2.26
C ILE A 46 17.85 -1.16 -1.38
N GLY A 47 18.27 -0.74 -0.18
CA GLY A 47 18.89 -1.63 0.79
C GLY A 47 18.01 -2.86 1.09
N GLY A 48 18.61 -4.05 1.03
CA GLY A 48 17.92 -5.31 1.32
C GLY A 48 16.97 -5.81 0.23
N SER A 49 16.96 -5.20 -0.96
CA SER A 49 16.18 -5.65 -2.12
C SER A 49 17.09 -5.94 -3.31
N ALA A 50 16.76 -6.97 -4.10
CA ALA A 50 17.40 -7.23 -5.39
C ALA A 50 16.86 -6.33 -6.52
N HIS A 51 15.77 -5.60 -6.27
CA HIS A 51 15.16 -4.71 -7.24
C HIS A 51 16.06 -3.49 -7.51
N VAL A 52 16.27 -3.20 -8.79
CA VAL A 52 16.98 -2.00 -9.25
C VAL A 52 15.95 -1.05 -9.85
N PRO A 53 15.69 0.10 -9.21
CA PRO A 53 14.76 1.09 -9.76
C PRO A 53 15.21 1.60 -11.14
N PRO A 54 14.26 2.11 -11.95
CA PRO A 54 14.56 2.72 -13.24
C PRO A 54 15.60 3.84 -13.19
N ASP A 55 16.17 4.18 -14.34
CA ASP A 55 17.03 5.37 -14.44
C ASP A 55 16.23 6.65 -14.06
N PRO A 56 16.82 7.62 -13.34
CA PRO A 56 16.14 8.87 -12.98
C PRO A 56 15.46 9.58 -14.16
N THR A 57 16.06 9.51 -15.35
CA THR A 57 15.52 10.15 -16.56
C THR A 57 14.21 9.51 -17.03
N GLN A 58 13.96 8.25 -16.66
CA GLN A 58 12.75 7.51 -17.01
C GLN A 58 11.64 7.62 -15.94
N VAL A 59 11.98 8.11 -14.74
CA VAL A 59 11.02 8.22 -13.63
C VAL A 59 9.76 9.00 -14.02
N PRO A 60 9.81 10.18 -14.67
CA PRO A 60 8.61 10.91 -15.03
C PRO A 60 7.66 10.10 -15.93
N ILE A 61 8.21 9.38 -16.90
CA ILE A 61 7.47 8.53 -17.85
C ILE A 61 6.76 7.41 -17.09
N PHE A 62 7.49 6.67 -16.24
CA PHE A 62 6.86 5.57 -15.50
C PHE A 62 5.84 6.04 -14.47
N VAL A 63 5.98 7.24 -13.90
CA VAL A 63 4.96 7.82 -13.02
C VAL A 63 3.72 8.23 -13.82
N GLU A 64 3.88 8.73 -15.04
CA GLU A 64 2.77 9.02 -15.94
C GLU A 64 2.02 7.74 -16.31
N ASP A 65 2.72 6.68 -16.73
CA ASP A 65 2.14 5.36 -16.99
C ASP A 65 1.43 4.79 -15.77
N PHE A 66 2.00 4.99 -14.57
CA PHE A 66 1.38 4.60 -13.32
C PHE A 66 0.05 5.33 -13.08
N CYS A 67 0.02 6.66 -13.26
CA CYS A 67 -1.20 7.43 -13.13
C CYS A 67 -2.24 7.00 -14.17
N GLU A 68 -1.81 6.75 -15.41
CA GLU A 68 -2.69 6.34 -16.49
C GLU A 68 -3.28 4.95 -16.26
N TYR A 69 -2.47 3.96 -15.86
CA TYR A 69 -2.97 2.63 -15.48
C TYR A 69 -4.05 2.73 -14.42
N ILE A 70 -3.78 3.48 -13.34
CA ILE A 70 -4.75 3.67 -12.26
C ILE A 70 -6.04 4.24 -12.84
N ASN A 71 -5.95 5.36 -13.58
CA ASN A 71 -7.09 6.09 -14.14
C ASN A 71 -7.91 5.30 -15.16
N SER A 72 -7.27 4.43 -15.93
CA SER A 72 -7.92 3.64 -17.00
C SER A 72 -8.42 2.28 -16.55
N ASN A 73 -8.09 1.83 -15.34
CA ASN A 73 -8.54 0.55 -14.77
C ASN A 73 -9.51 0.76 -13.59
N ARG A 74 -10.35 1.80 -13.63
CA ARG A 74 -11.32 2.13 -12.56
C ARG A 74 -12.43 1.08 -12.39
N ASP A 75 -12.58 0.17 -13.34
CA ASP A 75 -13.45 -1.00 -13.31
C ASP A 75 -12.88 -2.15 -12.46
N ARG A 76 -11.57 -2.14 -12.15
CA ARG A 76 -10.94 -3.09 -11.21
C ARG A 76 -11.39 -2.82 -9.77
N SER A 77 -11.20 -3.82 -8.91
CA SER A 77 -11.53 -3.68 -7.49
C SER A 77 -10.67 -2.61 -6.80
N ALA A 78 -11.22 -1.96 -5.76
CA ALA A 78 -10.48 -0.97 -4.97
C ALA A 78 -9.21 -1.56 -4.33
N ILE A 79 -9.26 -2.83 -3.93
CA ILE A 79 -8.12 -3.60 -3.41
C ILE A 79 -7.04 -3.74 -4.49
N HIS A 80 -7.41 -4.09 -5.72
CA HIS A 80 -6.46 -4.22 -6.84
C HIS A 80 -5.73 -2.91 -7.11
N LEU A 81 -6.47 -1.80 -7.25
CA LEU A 81 -5.87 -0.49 -7.52
C LEU A 81 -4.96 -0.03 -6.37
N ALA A 82 -5.36 -0.28 -5.12
CA ALA A 82 -4.54 0.00 -3.95
C ALA A 82 -3.27 -0.87 -3.90
N ALA A 83 -3.38 -2.16 -4.24
CA ALA A 83 -2.26 -3.11 -4.29
C ALA A 83 -1.27 -2.74 -5.39
N TYR A 84 -1.77 -2.49 -6.60
CA TYR A 84 -0.97 -2.03 -7.73
C TYR A 84 -0.23 -0.74 -7.39
N ALA A 85 -0.90 0.26 -6.80
CA ALA A 85 -0.24 1.50 -6.42
C ALA A 85 0.82 1.32 -5.34
N LEU A 86 0.56 0.46 -4.36
CA LEU A 86 1.52 0.15 -3.32
C LEU A 86 2.78 -0.50 -3.90
N TRP A 87 2.64 -1.43 -4.84
CA TRP A 87 3.78 -2.04 -5.50
C TRP A 87 4.46 -1.10 -6.50
N ARG A 88 3.73 -0.61 -7.50
CA ARG A 88 4.29 0.10 -8.66
C ARG A 88 5.05 1.37 -8.27
N LEU A 89 4.57 2.13 -7.27
CA LEU A 89 5.31 3.30 -6.78
C LEU A 89 6.64 2.93 -6.09
N ASN A 90 6.70 1.81 -5.38
CA ASN A 90 7.96 1.33 -4.79
C ASN A 90 8.90 0.78 -5.86
N TRP A 91 8.36 0.16 -6.91
CA TRP A 91 9.14 -0.29 -8.07
C TRP A 91 9.76 0.88 -8.83
N ILE A 92 9.00 1.95 -9.11
CA ILE A 92 9.51 3.16 -9.78
C ILE A 92 10.51 3.90 -8.87
N HIS A 93 10.20 3.93 -7.58
CA HIS A 93 10.98 4.61 -6.54
C HIS A 93 11.29 6.09 -6.90
N PRO A 94 10.27 6.92 -7.13
CA PRO A 94 10.43 8.21 -7.83
C PRO A 94 11.15 9.30 -7.03
N PHE A 95 11.21 9.19 -5.71
CA PHE A 95 11.76 10.23 -4.82
C PHE A 95 13.10 9.82 -4.21
N ALA A 96 13.89 10.79 -3.76
CA ALA A 96 15.14 10.52 -3.02
C ALA A 96 14.88 9.92 -1.62
N ASP A 97 13.75 10.24 -1.00
CA ASP A 97 13.28 9.65 0.26
C ASP A 97 11.74 9.65 0.28
N GLY A 98 11.15 8.91 1.22
CA GLY A 98 9.72 8.93 1.49
C GLY A 98 8.90 8.04 0.57
N ASN A 99 9.53 7.22 -0.29
CA ASN A 99 8.83 6.36 -1.27
C ASN A 99 7.84 5.42 -0.59
N GLY A 100 8.30 4.59 0.36
CA GLY A 100 7.40 3.65 1.06
C GLY A 100 6.32 4.33 1.92
N ARG A 101 6.55 5.56 2.40
CA ARG A 101 5.52 6.36 3.12
C ARG A 101 4.48 6.89 2.13
N THR A 102 4.93 7.46 1.02
CA THR A 102 4.08 8.01 -0.04
C THR A 102 3.24 6.90 -0.68
N ALA A 103 3.84 5.75 -1.01
CA ALA A 103 3.13 4.63 -1.64
C ALA A 103 2.02 4.05 -0.74
N ARG A 104 2.26 3.91 0.57
CA ARG A 104 1.23 3.46 1.53
C ARG A 104 0.07 4.45 1.63
N ILE A 105 0.35 5.76 1.62
CA ILE A 105 -0.69 6.79 1.64
C ILE A 105 -1.52 6.73 0.35
N VAL A 106 -0.87 6.70 -0.81
CA VAL A 106 -1.56 6.62 -2.12
C VAL A 106 -2.41 5.36 -2.21
N SER A 107 -1.86 4.21 -1.80
CA SER A 107 -2.60 2.94 -1.73
C SER A 107 -3.87 3.07 -0.89
N TYR A 108 -3.75 3.62 0.33
CA TYR A 108 -4.89 3.81 1.22
C TYR A 108 -5.91 4.82 0.68
N MET A 109 -5.45 5.89 0.01
CA MET A 109 -6.31 6.87 -0.63
C MET A 109 -7.14 6.24 -1.75
N LEU A 110 -6.52 5.43 -2.61
CA LEU A 110 -7.21 4.72 -3.69
C LEU A 110 -8.23 3.72 -3.15
N LEU A 111 -7.90 3.02 -2.06
CA LEU A 111 -8.84 2.13 -1.40
C LEU A 111 -10.06 2.90 -0.86
N CYS A 112 -9.85 4.02 -0.16
CA CYS A 112 -10.94 4.87 0.33
C CYS A 112 -11.78 5.47 -0.81
N GLN A 113 -11.13 5.89 -1.90
CA GLN A 113 -11.82 6.41 -3.08
C GLN A 113 -12.71 5.34 -3.71
N GLY A 114 -12.19 4.12 -3.91
CA GLY A 114 -12.97 3.02 -4.49
C GLY A 114 -14.14 2.58 -3.60
N LEU A 115 -14.03 2.74 -2.28
CA LEU A 115 -15.13 2.51 -1.34
C LEU A 115 -16.12 3.68 -1.25
N GLY A 116 -15.72 4.87 -1.70
CA GLY A 116 -16.52 6.09 -1.58
C GLY A 116 -16.57 6.69 -0.18
N TYR A 117 -15.80 6.17 0.76
CA TYR A 117 -15.71 6.68 2.12
C TYR A 117 -14.36 6.35 2.76
N ARG A 118 -14.03 7.10 3.81
CA ARG A 118 -12.84 6.84 4.60
C ARG A 118 -13.07 5.62 5.49
N ILE A 119 -12.18 4.64 5.40
CA ILE A 119 -12.26 3.45 6.24
C ILE A 119 -12.08 3.88 7.72
N PRO A 120 -13.05 3.56 8.61
CA PRO A 120 -12.97 3.88 10.03
C PRO A 120 -11.91 3.04 10.77
N GLY A 121 -11.59 3.41 12.00
CA GLY A 121 -10.62 2.71 12.85
C GLY A 121 -9.36 3.52 13.13
N SER A 122 -8.67 3.20 14.22
CA SER A 122 -7.49 3.92 14.69
C SER A 122 -6.17 3.32 14.23
N ARG A 123 -6.08 1.99 14.03
CA ARG A 123 -4.89 1.31 13.49
C ARG A 123 -5.07 1.08 12.00
N THR A 124 -4.67 2.07 11.24
CA THR A 124 -4.88 2.11 9.79
C THR A 124 -4.02 1.09 9.05
N ILE A 125 -4.42 0.69 7.84
CA ILE A 125 -3.61 -0.22 6.97
C ILE A 125 -2.15 0.26 6.84
N PRO A 126 -1.83 1.55 6.56
CA PRO A 126 -0.46 2.04 6.51
C PRO A 126 0.37 1.82 7.79
N GLU A 127 -0.27 1.97 8.96
CA GLU A 127 0.36 1.73 10.27
C GLU A 127 0.62 0.24 10.49
N GLN A 128 -0.36 -0.61 10.21
CA GLN A 128 -0.21 -2.06 10.30
C GLN A 128 0.95 -2.58 9.44
N ILE A 129 1.11 -2.06 8.21
CA ILE A 129 2.24 -2.37 7.34
C ILE A 129 3.56 -1.84 7.91
N SER A 130 3.53 -0.67 8.57
CA SER A 130 4.72 -0.08 9.20
C SER A 130 5.28 -0.91 10.34
N GLU A 131 4.38 -1.50 11.13
CA GLU A 131 4.68 -2.30 12.32
C GLU A 131 5.27 -3.67 11.96
N ASN A 132 4.82 -4.28 10.85
CA ASN A 132 5.35 -5.55 10.36
C ASN A 132 5.58 -5.50 8.85
N LYS A 133 6.81 -5.17 8.46
CA LYS A 133 7.22 -5.00 7.06
C LYS A 133 7.51 -6.32 6.34
N GLY A 134 7.65 -7.45 7.06
CA GLY A 134 8.06 -8.73 6.45
C GLY A 134 7.09 -9.22 5.37
N PRO A 135 5.78 -9.37 5.65
CA PRO A 135 4.79 -9.73 4.64
C PRO A 135 4.72 -8.73 3.47
N TYR A 136 4.89 -7.44 3.77
CA TYR A 136 4.90 -6.38 2.78
C TYR A 136 6.07 -6.50 1.80
N TYR A 137 7.28 -6.73 2.29
CA TYR A 137 8.45 -6.92 1.42
C TYR A 137 8.34 -8.19 0.57
N ARG A 138 7.84 -9.29 1.12
CA ARG A 138 7.58 -10.50 0.32
C ARG A 138 6.59 -10.27 -0.81
N ALA A 139 5.51 -9.52 -0.54
CA ALA A 139 4.51 -9.18 -1.56
C ALA A 139 5.10 -8.29 -2.66
N LEU A 140 5.99 -7.34 -2.33
CA LEU A 140 6.73 -6.54 -3.32
C LEU A 140 7.60 -7.44 -4.21
N GLU A 141 8.42 -8.29 -3.60
CA GLU A 141 9.31 -9.19 -4.35
C GLU A 141 8.55 -10.18 -5.23
N SER A 142 7.36 -10.61 -4.81
CA SER A 142 6.50 -11.49 -5.61
C SER A 142 6.00 -10.79 -6.87
N ALA A 143 5.52 -9.56 -6.73
CA ALA A 143 5.10 -8.74 -7.86
C ALA A 143 6.29 -8.37 -8.78
N ASP A 144 7.47 -8.09 -8.22
CA ASP A 144 8.69 -7.84 -9.00
C ASP A 144 9.06 -9.05 -9.88
N ARG A 145 9.02 -10.27 -9.31
CA ARG A 145 9.29 -11.51 -10.07
C ARG A 145 8.27 -11.73 -11.18
N ALA A 146 6.99 -11.50 -10.91
CA ALA A 146 5.94 -11.64 -11.93
C ALA A 146 6.11 -10.63 -13.07
N PHE A 147 6.50 -9.39 -12.73
CA PHE A 147 6.73 -8.33 -13.71
C PHE A 147 7.93 -8.62 -14.61
N VAL A 148 9.01 -9.20 -14.08
CA VAL A 148 10.13 -9.72 -14.90
C VAL A 148 9.64 -10.79 -15.89
N GLY A 149 8.65 -11.60 -15.49
CA GLY A 149 7.97 -12.55 -16.38
C GLY A 149 6.95 -11.93 -17.36
N GLY A 150 6.81 -10.60 -17.38
CA GLY A 150 5.90 -9.88 -18.28
C GLY A 150 4.46 -9.76 -17.79
N ALA A 151 4.17 -10.10 -16.53
CA ALA A 151 2.83 -10.05 -15.96
C ALA A 151 2.70 -9.02 -14.84
N ILE A 152 1.59 -8.28 -14.81
CA ILE A 152 1.19 -7.51 -13.64
C ILE A 152 0.41 -8.46 -12.73
N ASP A 153 1.13 -9.11 -11.80
CA ASP A 153 0.53 -9.93 -10.75
C ASP A 153 0.82 -9.30 -9.38
N VAL A 154 -0.24 -8.82 -8.74
CA VAL A 154 -0.19 -8.20 -7.41
C VAL A 154 -0.98 -8.99 -6.38
N SER A 155 -1.27 -10.28 -6.64
CA SER A 155 -2.16 -11.10 -5.81
C SER A 155 -1.70 -11.23 -4.35
N GLU A 156 -0.38 -11.32 -4.09
CA GLU A 156 0.14 -11.32 -2.71
C GLU A 156 -0.04 -9.97 -2.01
N MET A 157 0.02 -8.87 -2.77
CA MET A 157 -0.21 -7.53 -2.26
C MET A 157 -1.70 -7.31 -1.99
N GLU A 158 -2.59 -7.84 -2.83
CA GLU A 158 -4.03 -7.85 -2.59
C GLU A 158 -4.36 -8.61 -1.31
N ALA A 159 -3.83 -9.83 -1.15
CA ALA A 159 -4.03 -10.64 0.06
C ALA A 159 -3.53 -9.93 1.33
N LEU A 160 -2.39 -9.22 1.25
CA LEU A 160 -1.89 -8.39 2.34
C LEU A 160 -2.91 -7.29 2.71
N LEU A 161 -3.40 -6.54 1.72
CA LEU A 161 -4.34 -5.45 1.96
C LEU A 161 -5.68 -5.94 2.49
N GLU A 162 -6.18 -7.08 2.01
CA GLU A 162 -7.39 -7.73 2.53
C GLU A 162 -7.24 -8.08 4.01
N GLU A 163 -6.11 -8.69 4.40
CA GLU A 163 -5.82 -9.03 5.79
C GLU A 163 -5.77 -7.78 6.68
N LYS A 164 -5.13 -6.70 6.22
CA LYS A 164 -5.01 -5.46 7.00
C LYS A 164 -6.33 -4.70 7.08
N LEU A 165 -7.14 -4.72 6.02
CA LEU A 165 -8.48 -4.17 6.02
C LEU A 165 -9.39 -4.92 7.00
N ALA A 166 -9.37 -6.26 6.96
CA ALA A 166 -10.14 -7.09 7.89
C ALA A 166 -9.73 -6.81 9.35
N THR A 167 -8.42 -6.71 9.60
CA THR A 167 -7.89 -6.38 10.92
C THR A 167 -8.36 -4.99 11.39
N GLN A 168 -8.33 -3.98 10.52
CA GLN A 168 -8.79 -2.63 10.84
C GLN A 168 -10.28 -2.60 11.20
N LEU A 169 -11.12 -3.31 10.45
CA LEU A 169 -12.56 -3.38 10.71
C LEU A 169 -12.90 -4.20 11.96
N LEU A 170 -12.15 -5.28 12.24
CA LEU A 170 -12.32 -6.09 13.44
C LEU A 170 -12.11 -5.27 14.73
N GLN A 171 -11.25 -4.25 14.70
CA GLN A 171 -11.07 -3.36 15.84
C GLN A 171 -12.35 -2.60 16.19
N ILE A 172 -13.10 -2.16 15.18
CA ILE A 172 -14.37 -1.47 15.38
C ILE A 172 -15.40 -2.44 15.96
N HIS A 173 -15.44 -3.66 15.43
CA HIS A 173 -16.30 -4.71 15.98
C HIS A 173 -16.00 -4.99 17.46
N ASN A 174 -14.72 -5.14 17.82
CA ASN A 174 -14.31 -5.37 19.20
C ASN A 174 -14.64 -4.18 20.11
N ALA A 175 -14.40 -2.95 19.64
CA ALA A 175 -14.75 -1.73 20.37
C ALA A 175 -16.27 -1.61 20.62
N ALA A 176 -17.09 -2.01 19.64
CA ALA A 176 -18.54 -2.04 19.79
C ALA A 176 -18.99 -3.11 20.80
N LYS A 177 -18.34 -4.29 20.83
CA LYS A 177 -18.64 -5.34 21.81
C LYS A 177 -18.25 -4.98 23.24
N SER A 178 -17.14 -4.27 23.42
CA SER A 178 -16.67 -3.87 24.75
C SER A 178 -17.36 -2.62 25.30
N TYR A 179 -18.27 -2.00 24.53
CA TYR A 179 -18.97 -0.80 24.95
C TYR A 179 -19.99 -1.11 26.05
N THR A 180 -19.85 -0.47 27.21
CA THR A 180 -20.85 -0.44 28.28
C THR A 180 -21.25 1.01 28.56
N ASN A 181 -22.50 1.25 28.99
CA ASN A 181 -23.02 2.60 29.25
C ASN A 181 -22.39 3.29 30.49
N ASP A 182 -21.51 2.60 31.22
CA ASP A 182 -20.95 3.07 32.48
C ASP A 182 -19.65 3.88 32.34
N GLU A 183 -19.01 3.90 31.16
CA GLU A 183 -17.89 4.81 30.90
C GLU A 183 -18.36 6.07 30.15
N PRO A 184 -18.17 7.28 30.71
CA PRO A 184 -18.45 8.51 29.99
C PRO A 184 -17.63 8.53 28.70
N ARG A 185 -18.25 8.97 27.59
CA ARG A 185 -17.56 9.22 26.32
C ARG A 185 -16.23 9.91 26.62
N LYS A 186 -15.11 9.18 26.55
CA LYS A 186 -13.81 9.81 26.30
C LYS A 186 -14.01 10.46 24.95
N LYS A 187 -14.27 11.77 24.93
CA LYS A 187 -14.19 12.56 23.69
C LYS A 187 -12.92 12.07 23.04
N ALA A 188 -13.02 11.48 21.86
CA ALA A 188 -11.84 11.18 21.07
C ALA A 188 -11.06 12.49 21.09
N ALA A 189 -9.89 12.49 21.73
CA ALA A 189 -9.03 13.66 21.69
C ALA A 189 -8.96 14.03 20.20
N PRO A 190 -9.20 15.29 19.81
CA PRO A 190 -9.05 15.68 18.42
C PRO A 190 -7.74 15.08 17.99
N SER A 191 -7.76 14.23 16.96
CA SER A 191 -6.58 13.53 16.48
C SER A 191 -5.54 14.62 16.28
N SER A 192 -4.62 14.74 17.22
CA SER A 192 -3.68 15.85 17.19
C SER A 192 -2.95 15.70 15.87
N PRO A 193 -2.91 16.74 15.01
CA PRO A 193 -2.21 16.64 13.73
C PRO A 193 -0.71 16.29 13.91
N ASP A 194 -0.24 16.28 15.15
CA ASP A 194 1.15 16.28 15.56
C ASP A 194 1.65 14.96 16.20
N LYS A 195 1.07 13.82 15.82
CA LYS A 195 1.64 12.50 16.13
C LYS A 195 2.05 11.76 14.86
N LEU A 196 2.90 12.40 14.05
CA LEU A 196 3.87 11.62 13.29
C LEU A 196 4.75 10.85 14.29
N PRO A 197 5.20 9.62 13.96
CA PRO A 197 6.11 8.88 14.82
C PRO A 197 7.33 9.75 15.15
N ARG A 198 7.58 9.95 16.45
CA ARG A 198 8.77 10.67 16.91
C ARG A 198 10.03 9.97 16.40
N ARG A 199 10.88 10.78 15.75
CA ARG A 199 12.35 10.68 15.59
C ARG A 199 13.02 9.51 16.34
N SER A 200 13.02 8.31 15.76
CA SER A 200 14.11 7.31 15.91
C SER A 200 13.77 6.01 15.18
N ALA A 201 14.17 5.94 13.91
CA ALA A 201 14.66 4.73 13.23
C ALA A 201 14.98 5.13 11.79
N ILE A 202 16.05 5.91 11.64
CA ILE A 202 16.75 6.02 10.38
C ILE A 202 17.31 4.62 10.11
N VAL A 203 16.71 3.91 9.15
CA VAL A 203 17.45 2.90 8.38
C VAL A 203 17.70 3.57 7.04
N SER A 204 18.79 4.32 7.01
CA SER A 204 19.41 4.83 5.82
C SER A 204 20.35 3.76 5.30
N ASP A 205 19.87 2.93 4.37
CA ASP A 205 20.75 2.12 3.51
C ASP A 205 20.37 2.37 2.05
N VAL A 206 20.17 3.64 1.68
CA VAL A 206 20.21 4.06 0.27
C VAL A 206 21.62 4.58 0.05
N GLU A 207 22.48 3.70 -0.44
CA GLU A 207 23.83 4.05 -0.85
C GLU A 207 23.75 4.81 -2.17
N TYR A 208 24.04 6.11 -2.12
CA TYR A 208 24.16 6.94 -3.32
C TYR A 208 25.44 6.54 -4.06
N LEU A 209 25.28 6.08 -5.31
CA LEU A 209 26.42 5.91 -6.20
C LEU A 209 27.02 7.31 -6.46
N ARG A 210 28.23 7.55 -5.94
CA ARG A 210 28.94 8.82 -6.16
C ARG A 210 29.39 8.91 -7.63
N PRO A 211 29.42 10.12 -8.24
CA PRO A 211 29.77 10.28 -9.66
C PRO A 211 31.27 10.09 -9.96
N ASP A 212 32.13 9.90 -8.96
CA ASP A 212 33.59 10.12 -9.08
C ASP A 212 34.43 8.83 -8.91
N GLY A 213 33.85 7.65 -9.17
CA GLY A 213 34.57 6.36 -9.17
C GLY A 213 34.85 5.87 -10.60
N PRO A 214 35.97 5.15 -10.86
CA PRO A 214 36.24 4.64 -12.20
C PRO A 214 35.12 3.67 -12.58
N TYR A 215 34.53 3.85 -13.78
CA TYR A 215 33.49 2.99 -14.33
C TYR A 215 33.91 1.52 -14.23
N ALA A 216 33.32 0.77 -13.30
CA ALA A 216 33.44 -0.68 -13.28
C ALA A 216 32.60 -1.22 -14.45
N PRO A 217 33.14 -2.11 -15.30
CA PRO A 217 32.39 -2.68 -16.41
C PRO A 217 31.21 -3.49 -15.89
N VAL A 218 30.05 -3.28 -16.51
CA VAL A 218 28.85 -4.09 -16.30
C VAL A 218 29.14 -5.50 -16.80
N TYR A 219 29.30 -6.46 -15.89
CA TYR A 219 29.31 -7.87 -16.24
C TYR A 219 27.88 -8.28 -16.60
N VAL A 220 27.62 -8.46 -17.89
CA VAL A 220 26.47 -9.24 -18.35
C VAL A 220 26.73 -10.68 -17.90
N ILE A 221 26.05 -11.12 -16.84
CA ILE A 221 26.08 -12.52 -16.42
C ILE A 221 25.29 -13.31 -17.46
N GLN A 222 26.00 -13.91 -18.41
CA GLN A 222 25.44 -14.92 -19.30
C GLN A 222 25.28 -16.20 -18.49
N LEU A 223 24.05 -16.52 -18.08
CA LEU A 223 23.73 -17.77 -17.41
C LEU A 223 23.98 -18.95 -18.37
N PRO A 224 24.61 -20.05 -17.94
CA PRO A 224 24.79 -21.23 -18.77
C PRO A 224 23.44 -21.90 -19.06
N GLU A 225 23.25 -22.27 -20.33
CA GLU A 225 22.03 -22.85 -20.90
C GLU A 225 21.60 -24.18 -20.22
N SER A 226 22.49 -24.81 -19.46
CA SER A 226 22.25 -26.03 -18.70
C SER A 226 21.36 -25.85 -17.44
N ALA A 227 20.98 -24.61 -17.08
CA ALA A 227 20.09 -24.35 -15.94
C ALA A 227 18.59 -24.36 -16.30
N LEU A 228 18.22 -24.57 -17.57
CA LEU A 228 16.83 -24.50 -18.05
C LEU A 228 16.04 -25.82 -18.00
N THR A 229 16.61 -26.91 -17.47
CA THR A 229 15.91 -28.22 -17.43
C THR A 229 15.84 -28.82 -16.03
N SER A 230 15.12 -28.17 -15.12
CA SER A 230 14.43 -28.89 -14.06
C SER A 230 13.08 -28.24 -13.81
N LYS A 231 12.01 -28.91 -14.23
CA LYS A 231 10.65 -28.52 -13.83
C LYS A 231 10.57 -28.66 -12.31
N PRO A 232 10.19 -27.61 -11.56
CA PRO A 232 9.88 -27.78 -10.14
C PRO A 232 8.59 -28.61 -10.04
N THR A 233 8.67 -29.77 -9.41
CA THR A 233 7.49 -30.54 -9.00
C THR A 233 6.74 -29.73 -7.95
N ALA A 234 5.59 -29.18 -8.35
CA ALA A 234 4.71 -28.42 -7.47
C ALA A 234 4.10 -29.34 -6.40
N SER A 235 4.40 -29.04 -5.14
CA SER A 235 3.62 -29.53 -3.99
C SER A 235 2.21 -28.95 -4.08
N PRO A 236 1.13 -29.70 -3.78
CA PRO A 236 -0.22 -29.17 -3.85
C PRO A 236 -0.39 -28.01 -2.86
N GLN A 237 -0.49 -26.79 -3.41
CA GLN A 237 -0.82 -25.60 -2.63
C GLN A 237 -2.30 -25.66 -2.23
N LYS A 238 -2.59 -25.50 -0.94
CA LYS A 238 -3.96 -25.34 -0.44
C LYS A 238 -4.64 -24.20 -1.18
N THR A 239 -5.89 -24.41 -1.59
CA THR A 239 -6.69 -23.41 -2.28
C THR A 239 -6.88 -22.17 -1.40
N TRP A 240 -7.18 -21.01 -2.02
CA TRP A 240 -7.40 -19.77 -1.28
C TRP A 240 -8.51 -19.90 -0.21
N VAL A 241 -9.57 -20.66 -0.54
CA VAL A 241 -10.68 -20.95 0.37
C VAL A 241 -10.22 -21.75 1.59
N GLU A 242 -9.33 -22.73 1.39
CA GLU A 242 -8.80 -23.55 2.49
C GLU A 242 -7.85 -22.77 3.40
N ARG A 243 -7.06 -21.85 2.84
CA ARG A 243 -6.14 -21.00 3.62
C ARG A 243 -6.87 -19.94 4.45
N ASN A 244 -8.03 -19.47 3.99
CA ASN A 244 -8.77 -18.37 4.59
C ASN A 244 -10.12 -18.77 5.19
N SER A 245 -10.39 -20.06 5.37
CA SER A 245 -11.69 -20.58 5.86
C SER A 245 -12.13 -19.96 7.19
N ALA A 246 -11.19 -19.71 8.11
CA ALA A 246 -11.47 -19.04 9.39
C ALA A 246 -11.87 -17.56 9.21
N LEU A 247 -11.26 -16.85 8.26
CA LEU A 247 -11.58 -15.45 7.94
C LEU A 247 -12.93 -15.34 7.22
N ILE A 248 -13.21 -16.26 6.29
CA ILE A 248 -14.51 -16.35 5.60
C ILE A 248 -15.63 -16.61 6.63
N THR A 249 -15.39 -17.52 7.58
CA THR A 249 -16.35 -17.83 8.65
C THR A 249 -16.58 -16.62 9.57
N ALA A 250 -15.52 -15.89 9.92
CA ALA A 250 -15.63 -14.67 10.72
C ALA A 250 -16.42 -13.57 9.98
N ALA A 251 -16.14 -13.35 8.70
CA ALA A 251 -16.86 -12.37 7.87
C ALA A 251 -18.34 -12.74 7.71
N ALA A 252 -18.65 -14.01 7.47
CA ALA A 252 -20.03 -14.51 7.38
C ALA A 252 -20.80 -14.33 8.70
N THR A 253 -20.13 -14.53 9.84
CA THR A 253 -20.72 -14.34 11.17
C THR A 253 -21.04 -12.87 11.44
N VAL A 254 -20.13 -11.95 11.07
CA VAL A 254 -20.35 -10.50 11.19
C VAL A 254 -21.49 -10.05 10.29
N MET A 255 -21.54 -10.50 9.02
CA MET A 255 -22.66 -10.20 8.12
C MET A 255 -23.99 -10.71 8.67
N SER A 256 -24.03 -11.94 9.20
CA SER A 256 -25.24 -12.50 9.81
C SER A 256 -25.71 -11.68 11.01
N ALA A 257 -24.80 -11.23 11.86
CA ALA A 257 -25.12 -10.37 13.00
C ALA A 257 -25.64 -8.98 12.58
N LEU A 258 -25.07 -8.39 11.52
CA LEU A 258 -25.53 -7.11 10.97
C LEU A 258 -26.91 -7.23 10.34
N ILE A 259 -27.19 -8.32 9.60
CA ILE A 259 -28.50 -8.61 9.03
C ILE A 259 -29.53 -8.80 10.16
N ALA A 260 -29.21 -9.58 11.19
CA ALA A 260 -30.09 -9.80 12.34
C ALA A 260 -30.39 -8.50 13.09
N ALA A 261 -29.38 -7.64 13.30
CA ALA A 261 -29.57 -6.33 13.92
C ALA A 261 -30.44 -5.41 13.05
N PHE A 262 -30.26 -5.42 11.73
CA PHE A 262 -31.06 -4.63 10.79
C PHE A 262 -32.53 -5.10 10.73
N VAL A 263 -32.76 -6.41 10.68
CA VAL A 263 -34.10 -7.02 10.72
C VAL A 263 -34.80 -6.71 12.05
N THR A 264 -34.09 -6.82 13.17
CA THR A 264 -34.63 -6.49 14.49
C THR A 264 -35.00 -5.01 14.59
N TRP A 265 -34.14 -4.12 14.09
CA TRP A 265 -34.40 -2.69 14.02
C TRP A 265 -35.64 -2.36 13.17
N LEU A 266 -35.78 -2.99 11.99
CA LEU A 266 -36.99 -2.86 11.15
C LEU A 266 -38.25 -3.34 11.87
N ALA A 267 -38.17 -4.44 12.64
CA ALA A 267 -39.30 -4.97 13.40
C ALA A 267 -39.74 -4.04 14.55
N THR A 268 -38.81 -3.30 15.15
CA THR A 268 -39.09 -2.33 16.24
C THR A 268 -39.56 -0.95 15.77
N LYS A 269 -39.62 -0.70 14.46
CA LYS A 269 -40.01 0.57 13.84
C LYS A 269 -41.48 0.63 13.39
N LYS A 270 -42.33 -0.29 13.85
CA LYS A 270 -43.80 -0.24 13.70
C LYS A 270 -44.45 0.54 14.83
#